data_AF-A0A925L1N9-F1
#
_entry.id   AF-A0A925L1N9-F1
#
_cell.length_a   1.000
_cell.length_b   1.000
_cell.length_c   1.000
_cell.angle_alpha   90.00
_cell.angle_beta   90.00
_cell.angle_gamma   90.00
#
_symmetry.space_group_name_H-M   'P 1'
#
loop_
_entity.id
_entity.type
_entity.pdbx_description
1 polymer ?
#
loop_
_entity_poly.entity_id
_entity_poly.type
_entity_poly.pdbx_seq_one_letter_code
_entity_poly.pdbx_strand_id
1 'polypeptide(L)'
;MVGTVRLMPHHDPQWRQKVAALDVRHTELLSRDGLLTVDEQRELMTLREAMDKALNSRFRTTAEYRDFYLARAQQLLEDEGIDMDLPDIPADATVEDIDRVLGLVWAAVEVTNSETF
;
A
#
# COMPACT_ATOMS: atom_id res chain seq x y z
N MET A 1 13.02 -12.52 -24.79
CA MET A 1 12.36 -11.23 -25.03
C MET A 1 12.76 -10.29 -23.91
N VAL A 2 13.37 -9.13 -24.20
CA VAL A 2 13.73 -8.14 -23.18
C VAL A 2 12.46 -7.37 -22.87
N GLY A 3 11.76 -7.74 -21.80
CA GLY A 3 10.57 -7.02 -21.34
C GLY A 3 10.94 -5.58 -20.97
N THR A 4 10.20 -4.60 -21.47
CA THR A 4 10.41 -3.18 -21.17
C THR A 4 10.05 -2.93 -19.70
N VAL A 5 11.06 -2.79 -18.83
CA VAL A 5 10.83 -2.49 -17.42
C VAL A 5 10.44 -1.01 -17.28
N ARG A 6 9.25 -0.73 -16.74
CA ARG A 6 8.81 0.64 -16.44
C ARG A 6 9.26 1.07 -15.03
N LEU A 7 9.93 2.21 -14.96
CA LEU A 7 10.30 2.84 -13.69
C LEU A 7 9.04 3.33 -12.96
N MET A 8 9.04 3.20 -11.64
CA MET A 8 7.95 3.71 -10.80
C MET A 8 7.94 5.24 -10.87
N PRO A 9 6.79 5.88 -11.16
CA PRO A 9 6.68 7.32 -10.97
C PRO A 9 6.90 7.61 -9.48
N HIS A 10 7.80 8.55 -9.17
CA HIS A 10 8.12 8.98 -7.80
C HIS A 10 8.91 7.97 -6.93
N HIS A 11 9.63 7.01 -7.51
CA HIS A 11 10.63 6.25 -6.74
C HIS A 11 11.52 7.21 -5.94
N ASP A 12 11.63 6.95 -4.64
CA ASP A 12 12.36 7.82 -3.73
C ASP A 12 13.45 7.04 -2.99
N PRO A 13 14.74 7.24 -3.30
CA PRO A 13 15.83 6.56 -2.61
C PRO A 13 15.91 6.92 -1.12
N GLN A 14 15.28 8.02 -0.69
CA GLN A 14 15.24 8.47 0.70
C GLN A 14 13.97 8.01 1.44
N TRP A 15 13.13 7.15 0.83
CA TRP A 15 11.87 6.69 1.42
C TRP A 15 12.04 6.18 2.86
N ARG A 16 13.13 5.44 3.14
CA ARG A 16 13.41 4.90 4.49
C ARG A 16 13.62 6.01 5.52
N GLN A 17 14.36 7.05 5.15
CA GLN A 17 14.62 8.19 6.04
C GLN A 17 13.33 8.97 6.30
N LYS A 18 12.49 9.13 5.26
CA LYS A 18 11.19 9.80 5.39
C LYS A 18 10.24 9.01 6.27
N VAL A 19 10.09 7.71 6.06
CA VAL A 19 9.26 6.84 6.91
C VAL A 19 9.76 6.90 8.35
N ALA A 20 11.07 6.79 8.60
CA ALA A 20 11.61 6.87 9.95
C ALA A 20 11.32 8.23 10.62
N ALA A 21 11.47 9.34 9.89
CA ALA A 21 11.17 10.67 10.43
C ALA A 21 9.68 10.85 10.75
N LEU A 22 8.80 10.34 9.88
CA LEU A 22 7.35 10.39 10.08
C LEU A 22 6.93 9.50 11.26
N ASP A 23 7.53 8.31 11.40
CA ASP A 23 7.25 7.36 12.47
C ASP A 23 7.65 7.91 13.85
N VAL A 24 8.78 8.61 13.93
CA VAL A 24 9.18 9.34 15.16
C VAL A 24 8.10 10.34 15.55
N ARG A 25 7.66 11.18 14.61
CA ARG A 25 6.64 12.21 14.90
C ARG A 25 5.28 11.60 15.27
N HIS A 26 4.89 10.54 14.59
CA HIS A 26 3.66 9.80 14.88
C HIS A 26 3.71 9.20 16.29
N THR A 27 4.84 8.59 16.66
CA THR A 27 5.05 8.01 17.99
C THR A 27 5.06 9.08 19.09
N GLU A 28 5.66 10.25 18.83
CA GLU A 28 5.65 11.38 19.77
C GLU A 28 4.22 11.83 20.10
N LEU A 29 3.36 11.95 19.08
CA LEU A 29 1.96 12.35 19.26
C LEU A 29 1.17 11.29 20.02
N LEU A 30 1.38 10.01 19.71
CA LEU A 30 0.70 8.91 20.42
C LEU A 30 1.19 8.70 21.86
N SER A 31 2.44 9.07 22.16
CA SER A 31 3.03 8.96 23.50
C SER A 31 2.64 10.12 24.42
N ARG A 32 1.88 11.09 23.91
CA ARG A 32 1.49 12.28 24.68
C ARG A 32 0.34 11.94 25.64
N ASP A 33 0.55 12.20 26.92
CA ASP A 33 -0.50 12.04 27.93
C ASP A 33 -1.64 13.05 27.72
N GLY A 34 -2.87 12.54 27.64
CA GLY A 34 -4.09 13.33 27.50
C GLY A 34 -4.87 13.05 26.21
N LEU A 35 -6.03 13.70 26.05
CA LEU A 35 -6.79 13.64 24.81
C LEU A 35 -6.11 14.52 23.76
N LEU A 36 -5.87 13.95 22.57
CA LEU A 36 -5.37 14.69 21.42
C LEU A 36 -6.34 15.80 21.04
N THR A 37 -5.80 16.99 20.82
CA THR A 37 -6.56 18.11 20.24
C THR A 37 -7.00 17.79 18.81
N VAL A 38 -7.99 18.54 18.31
CA VAL A 38 -8.47 18.39 16.92
C VAL A 38 -7.33 18.58 15.91
N ASP A 39 -6.41 19.50 16.20
CA ASP A 39 -5.26 19.75 15.32
C ASP A 39 -4.24 18.60 15.36
N GLU A 40 -3.98 18.01 16.53
CA GLU A 40 -3.11 16.84 16.65
C GLU A 40 -3.73 15.59 16.01
N GLN A 41 -5.05 15.43 16.08
CA GLN A 41 -5.75 14.35 15.37
C GLN A 41 -5.61 14.51 13.84
N ARG A 42 -5.72 15.74 13.32
CA ARG A 42 -5.47 16.03 11.90
C ARG A 42 -4.01 15.81 11.52
N GLU A 43 -3.07 16.16 12.40
CA GLU A 43 -1.65 15.91 12.19
C GLU A 43 -1.38 14.41 12.08
N LEU A 44 -1.97 13.58 12.97
CA LEU A 44 -1.84 12.12 12.90
C LEU A 44 -2.37 11.54 11.58
N MET A 45 -3.53 11.99 11.11
CA MET A 45 -4.08 11.56 9.82
C MET A 45 -3.14 11.93 8.67
N THR A 46 -2.60 13.15 8.69
CA THR A 46 -1.64 13.64 7.69
C THR A 46 -0.34 12.85 7.72
N LEU A 47 0.17 12.50 8.91
CA LEU A 47 1.37 11.68 9.08
C LEU A 47 1.16 10.28 8.52
N ARG A 48 0.00 9.67 8.78
CA ARG A 48 -0.35 8.35 8.26
C ARG A 48 -0.38 8.35 6.73
N GLU A 49 -1.04 9.31 6.11
CA GLU A 49 -1.07 9.46 4.65
C GLU A 49 0.34 9.66 4.06
N ALA A 50 1.18 10.46 4.74
CA ALA A 50 2.56 10.68 4.32
C ALA A 50 3.43 9.41 4.44
N MET A 51 3.21 8.60 5.48
CA MET A 51 3.90 7.32 5.68
C MET A 51 3.50 6.33 4.60
N ASP A 52 2.21 6.20 4.30
CA ASP A 52 1.71 5.32 3.24
C ASP A 52 2.29 5.73 1.88
N LYS A 53 2.32 7.03 1.59
CA LYS A 53 2.94 7.54 0.36
C LYS A 53 4.44 7.23 0.27
N ALA A 54 5.18 7.39 1.37
CA ALA A 54 6.61 7.10 1.41
C ALA A 54 6.88 5.58 1.31
N LEU A 55 6.01 4.73 1.86
CA LEU A 55 6.11 3.29 1.68
C LEU A 55 5.83 2.89 0.23
N ASN A 56 4.89 3.56 -0.45
CA ASN A 56 4.61 3.31 -1.87
C ASN A 56 5.74 3.76 -2.81
N SER A 57 6.56 4.76 -2.43
CA SER A 57 7.69 5.23 -3.25
C SER A 57 8.95 4.37 -3.14
N ARG A 58 8.96 3.31 -2.33
CA ARG A 58 10.13 2.44 -2.13
C ARG A 58 10.50 1.61 -3.35
N PHE A 59 9.55 1.40 -4.26
CA PHE A 59 9.73 0.52 -5.40
C PHE A 59 10.40 1.28 -6.54
N ARG A 60 11.43 0.65 -7.13
CA ARG A 60 12.16 1.27 -8.24
C ARG A 60 11.42 1.06 -9.57
N THR A 61 10.74 -0.07 -9.72
CA THR A 61 10.03 -0.45 -10.94
C THR A 61 8.58 -0.82 -10.63
N THR A 62 7.72 -0.64 -11.64
CA THR A 62 6.32 -1.09 -11.60
C THR A 62 6.20 -2.61 -11.48
N ALA A 63 7.15 -3.37 -12.03
CA ALA A 63 7.22 -4.81 -11.86
C ALA A 63 7.45 -5.21 -10.39
N GLU A 64 8.41 -4.56 -9.70
CA GLU A 64 8.61 -4.80 -8.26
C GLU A 64 7.39 -4.42 -7.42
N TYR A 65 6.71 -3.32 -7.77
CA TYR A 65 5.45 -2.91 -7.14
C TYR A 65 4.36 -3.97 -7.33
N ARG A 66 4.10 -4.37 -8.58
CA ARG A 66 3.15 -5.41 -8.96
C ARG A 66 3.39 -6.70 -8.18
N ASP A 67 4.61 -7.23 -8.24
CA ASP A 67 4.94 -8.53 -7.65
C ASP A 67 4.72 -8.52 -6.13
N PHE A 68 5.09 -7.43 -5.46
CA PHE A 68 4.88 -7.29 -4.03
C PHE A 68 3.39 -7.25 -3.66
N TYR A 69 2.59 -6.41 -4.33
CA TYR A 69 1.18 -6.25 -3.96
C TYR A 69 0.31 -7.42 -4.41
N LEU A 70 0.60 -8.04 -5.56
CA LEU A 70 -0.11 -9.25 -6.00
C LEU A 70 0.18 -10.44 -5.09
N ALA A 71 1.43 -10.63 -4.64
CA ALA A 71 1.74 -11.68 -3.66
C ALA A 71 0.99 -11.48 -2.34
N ARG A 72 0.88 -10.23 -1.86
CA ARG A 72 0.12 -9.91 -0.65
C ARG A 72 -1.39 -10.08 -0.85
N ALA A 73 -1.90 -9.69 -2.02
CA ALA A 73 -3.29 -9.89 -2.40
C ALA A 73 -3.64 -11.38 -2.44
N GLN A 74 -2.78 -12.21 -3.02
CA GLN A 74 -2.95 -13.66 -3.05
C GLN A 74 -2.98 -14.24 -1.64
N GLN A 75 -2.00 -13.89 -0.81
CA GLN A 75 -1.95 -14.35 0.57
C GLN A 75 -3.22 -13.98 1.35
N LEU A 76 -3.73 -12.76 1.15
CA LEU A 76 -4.97 -12.34 1.78
C LEU A 76 -6.18 -13.15 1.30
N LEU A 77 -6.30 -13.42 -0.01
CA LEU A 77 -7.38 -14.26 -0.52
C LEU A 77 -7.31 -15.66 0.09
N GLU A 78 -6.12 -16.22 0.24
CA GLU A 78 -5.90 -17.51 0.91
C GLU A 78 -6.29 -17.46 2.39
N ASP A 79 -5.90 -16.41 3.12
CA ASP A 79 -6.21 -16.23 4.54
C ASP A 79 -7.73 -16.09 4.78
N GLU A 80 -8.44 -15.43 3.86
CA GLU A 80 -9.89 -15.23 3.89
C GLU A 80 -10.67 -16.41 3.28
N GLY A 81 -9.99 -17.40 2.71
CA GLY A 81 -10.62 -18.56 2.06
C GLY A 81 -11.38 -18.24 0.77
N ILE A 82 -11.01 -17.16 0.09
CA ILE A 82 -11.65 -16.67 -1.14
C ILE A 82 -11.00 -17.33 -2.36
N ASP A 83 -11.77 -18.12 -3.10
CA ASP A 83 -11.35 -18.73 -4.35
C ASP A 83 -11.49 -17.73 -5.51
N MET A 84 -10.46 -16.90 -5.70
CA MET A 84 -10.38 -15.89 -6.76
C MET A 84 -9.03 -15.98 -7.49
N ASP A 85 -9.08 -16.21 -8.80
CA ASP A 85 -7.91 -16.14 -9.67
C ASP A 85 -7.49 -14.68 -9.91
N LEU A 86 -6.21 -14.38 -9.62
CA LEU A 86 -5.63 -13.08 -9.96
C LEU A 86 -5.30 -13.02 -11.47
N PRO A 87 -5.68 -11.93 -12.18
CA PRO A 87 -5.35 -11.79 -13.59
C PRO A 87 -3.83 -11.63 -13.79
N ASP A 88 -3.31 -12.20 -14.88
CA ASP A 88 -1.90 -12.04 -15.26
C ASP A 88 -1.65 -10.59 -15.70
N ILE A 89 -0.79 -9.89 -14.96
CA ILE A 89 -0.41 -8.50 -15.25
C ILE A 89 1.00 -8.50 -15.85
N PRO A 90 1.22 -7.96 -17.06
CA PRO A 90 2.53 -7.96 -17.68
C PRO A 90 3.54 -7.05 -16.96
N ALA A 91 4.84 -7.28 -17.16
CA ALA A 91 5.90 -6.57 -16.44
C ALA A 91 6.05 -5.09 -16.85
N ASP A 92 5.44 -4.71 -17.97
CA ASP A 92 5.35 -3.35 -18.47
C ASP A 92 3.98 -2.72 -18.22
N ALA A 93 3.16 -3.29 -17.34
CA ALA A 93 1.90 -2.69 -16.89
C ALA A 93 2.14 -1.34 -16.21
N THR A 94 1.15 -0.46 -16.29
CA THR A 94 1.19 0.82 -15.56
C THR A 94 0.76 0.64 -14.11
N VAL A 95 1.08 1.62 -13.26
CA VAL A 95 0.60 1.62 -11.86
C VAL A 95 -0.93 1.58 -11.81
N GLU A 96 -1.62 2.30 -12.70
CA GLU A 96 -3.08 2.29 -12.77
C GLU A 96 -3.65 0.91 -13.10
N ASP A 97 -2.99 0.16 -13.98
CA ASP A 97 -3.41 -1.22 -14.32
C ASP A 97 -3.25 -2.15 -13.12
N ILE A 98 -2.16 -1.99 -12.35
CA ILE A 98 -1.91 -2.77 -11.14
C ILE A 98 -2.94 -2.42 -10.06
N ASP A 99 -3.18 -1.14 -9.81
CA ASP A 99 -4.14 -0.66 -8.81
C ASP A 99 -5.58 -1.09 -9.12
N ARG A 100 -5.95 -1.15 -10.41
CA ARG A 100 -7.25 -1.64 -10.85
C ARG A 100 -7.47 -3.09 -10.43
N VAL A 101 -6.45 -3.95 -10.58
CA VAL A 101 -6.53 -5.36 -10.17
C VAL A 101 -6.60 -5.47 -8.65
N LEU A 102 -5.77 -4.72 -7.92
CA LEU A 102 -5.80 -4.71 -6.45
C LEU A 102 -7.15 -4.24 -5.90
N GLY A 103 -7.81 -3.30 -6.58
CA GLY A 103 -9.16 -2.86 -6.24
C GLY A 103 -10.21 -3.98 -6.36
N LEU A 104 -10.08 -4.88 -7.33
CA LEU A 104 -10.97 -6.04 -7.46
C LEU A 104 -10.78 -7.04 -6.31
N VAL A 105 -9.53 -7.28 -5.92
CA VAL A 105 -9.22 -8.13 -4.76
C VAL A 105 -9.82 -7.55 -3.49
N TRP A 106 -9.62 -6.24 -3.26
CA TRP A 106 -10.19 -5.60 -2.07
C TRP A 106 -11.71 -5.66 -2.04
N ALA A 107 -12.37 -5.46 -3.18
CA ALA A 107 -13.82 -5.59 -3.27
C ALA A 107 -14.29 -7.02 -2.94
N ALA A 108 -13.61 -8.05 -3.44
CA ALA A 108 -13.94 -9.45 -3.14
C ALA A 108 -13.80 -9.78 -1.65
N VAL A 109 -12.72 -9.28 -1.02
CA VAL A 109 -12.47 -9.42 0.42
C VAL A 109 -13.52 -8.68 1.25
N GLU A 110 -13.92 -7.48 0.84
CA GLU A 110 -14.96 -6.70 1.53
C GLU A 110 -16.34 -7.39 1.48
N VAL A 111 -16.71 -7.95 0.32
CA VAL A 111 -17.94 -8.73 0.16
C VAL A 111 -17.94 -9.96 1.07
N THR A 112 -16.86 -10.75 1.05
CA THR A 112 -16.76 -11.97 1.87
C THR A 112 -16.82 -11.65 3.37
N ASN A 113 -16.12 -10.60 3.80
CA ASN A 113 -16.21 -10.13 5.18
C ASN A 113 -17.64 -9.70 5.54
N SER A 114 -18.31 -8.97 4.65
CA SER A 114 -19.68 -8.51 4.88
C SER A 114 -20.72 -9.64 4.93
N GLU A 115 -20.48 -10.76 4.24
CA GLU A 115 -21.35 -11.95 4.24
C GLU A 115 -21.09 -12.89 5.43
N THR A 116 -19.94 -12.76 6.09
CA THR A 116 -19.55 -13.60 7.23
C THR A 116 -20.07 -13.05 8.58
N PHE A 117 -20.64 -11.84 8.61
CA PHE A 117 -21.31 -11.22 9.77
C PHE A 117 -22.84 -11.32 9.71
#